data_AF-A0A1G1NE93-F1
#
_entry.id   AF-A0A1G1NE93-F1
#
_cell.length_a   1.000
_cell.length_b   1.000
_cell.length_c   1.000
_cell.angle_alpha   90.00
_cell.angle_beta   90.00
_cell.angle_gamma   90.00
#
_symmetry.space_group_name_H-M   'P 1'
#
loop_
_entity.id
_entity.type
_entity.pdbx_description
1 polymer ?
#
loop_
_entity_poly.entity_id
_entity_poly.type
_entity_poly.pdbx_seq_one_letter_code
_entity_poly.pdbx_strand_id
1 'polypeptide(L)'
;MAIPHYKITTSIEAIAHSIKIDHYVYHWFSQLIVHPRIKEKLKTSPDLLSVYKYLKLITLSELLLYLAFFILVILFFSLRQWPLVIFLAAVNLGLLFLSLKEKTAIARLGIGVLTQDYSAEQIAQMTLFQICEIYSRQLNIPSLVDTVFALDDTLKKILIWTYILTVFIYPLNSWQVLGSLVLSYWLMRWILNLGYFYYRIR
;
A
#
# COMPACT_ATOMS: atom_id res chain seq x y z
N MET A 1 18.74 42.55 14.40
CA MET A 1 17.65 41.74 13.81
C MET A 1 18.02 40.28 13.97
N ALA A 2 17.36 39.56 14.87
CA ALA A 2 17.53 38.11 15.00
C ALA A 2 16.78 37.46 13.84
N ILE A 3 17.51 36.76 12.95
CA ILE A 3 16.89 35.91 11.93
C ILE A 3 16.27 34.74 12.69
N PRO A 4 14.93 34.57 12.71
CA PRO A 4 14.34 33.40 13.35
C PRO A 4 14.81 32.16 12.58
N HIS A 5 15.67 31.35 13.21
CA HIS A 5 15.97 30.02 12.73
C HIS A 5 14.74 29.15 12.93
N TYR A 6 13.86 29.13 11.92
CA TYR A 6 12.83 28.11 11.83
C TYR A 6 13.53 26.75 11.71
N LYS A 7 13.42 25.92 12.74
CA LYS A 7 13.88 24.54 12.67
C LYS A 7 12.95 23.82 11.70
N ILE A 8 13.42 23.61 10.46
CA ILE A 8 12.69 22.84 9.45
C ILE A 8 12.46 21.45 10.03
N THR A 9 11.19 21.11 10.26
CA THR A 9 10.80 19.89 10.96
C THR A 9 10.52 18.77 9.95
N THR A 10 9.91 19.11 8.81
CA THR A 10 9.74 18.21 7.66
C THR A 10 9.81 18.97 6.33
N SER A 11 10.24 18.32 5.25
CA SER A 11 10.16 18.88 3.88
C SER A 11 9.21 18.06 3.02
N ILE A 12 8.69 18.65 1.94
CA ILE A 12 7.80 17.95 1.01
C ILE A 12 8.49 16.73 0.40
N GLU A 13 9.78 16.84 0.10
CA GLU A 13 10.60 15.75 -0.42
C GLU A 13 10.77 14.64 0.63
N ALA A 14 10.95 15.01 1.90
CA ALA A 14 11.05 14.04 2.99
C ALA A 14 9.73 13.26 3.14
N ILE A 15 8.58 13.93 3.06
CA ILE A 15 7.27 13.29 3.09
C ILE A 15 7.08 12.37 1.87
N ALA A 16 7.45 12.84 0.67
CA ALA A 16 7.42 12.04 -0.55
C ALA A 16 8.22 10.75 -0.43
N HIS A 17 9.40 10.86 0.19
CA HIS A 17 10.31 9.75 0.41
C HIS A 17 9.77 8.78 1.46
N SER A 18 9.24 9.29 2.58
CA SER A 18 8.55 8.48 3.60
C SER A 18 7.39 7.69 3.00
N ILE A 19 6.55 8.28 2.15
CA ILE A 19 5.45 7.56 1.49
C ILE A 19 5.95 6.42 0.60
N LYS A 20 7.12 6.57 -0.04
CA LYS A 20 7.68 5.53 -0.93
C LYS A 20 8.31 4.39 -0.14
N ILE A 21 8.99 4.70 0.97
CA ILE A 21 9.78 3.72 1.72
C ILE A 21 9.01 3.11 2.88
N ASP A 22 8.41 3.94 3.73
CA ASP A 22 7.72 3.50 4.94
C ASP A 22 6.35 2.90 4.58
N HIS A 23 6.18 1.62 4.92
CA HIS A 23 4.98 0.86 4.62
C HIS A 23 3.73 1.38 5.35
N TYR A 24 3.88 1.88 6.57
CA TYR A 24 2.77 2.40 7.37
C TYR A 24 2.31 3.75 6.84
N VAL A 25 3.26 4.63 6.54
CA VAL A 25 2.97 5.95 5.93
C VAL A 25 2.30 5.74 4.57
N TYR A 26 2.82 4.83 3.75
CA TYR A 26 2.22 4.43 2.49
C TYR A 26 0.74 4.02 2.63
N HIS A 27 0.43 3.12 3.57
CA HIS A 27 -0.93 2.64 3.78
C HIS A 27 -1.85 3.74 4.28
N TRP A 28 -1.37 4.59 5.18
CA TRP A 28 -2.16 5.73 5.66
C TRP A 28 -2.50 6.70 4.52
N PHE A 29 -1.52 7.09 3.68
CA PHE A 29 -1.79 7.93 2.50
C PHE A 29 -2.69 7.24 1.46
N SER A 30 -2.60 5.91 1.37
CA SER A 30 -3.52 5.12 0.55
C SER A 30 -4.97 5.24 1.02
N GLN A 31 -5.22 5.34 2.34
CA GLN A 31 -6.56 5.58 2.89
C GLN A 31 -7.02 7.01 2.59
N LEU A 32 -6.12 7.98 2.78
CA LEU A 32 -6.39 9.40 2.52
C LEU A 32 -6.90 9.63 1.08
N ILE A 33 -6.17 9.12 0.08
CA ILE A 33 -6.48 9.33 -1.35
C ILE A 33 -7.82 8.72 -1.76
N VAL A 34 -8.21 7.66 -1.09
CA VAL A 34 -9.43 6.91 -1.37
C VAL A 34 -10.67 7.58 -0.76
N HIS A 35 -10.47 8.44 0.24
CA HIS A 35 -11.57 9.11 0.93
C HIS A 35 -12.38 10.01 -0.04
N PRO A 36 -13.73 9.97 -0.01
CA PRO A 36 -14.57 10.68 -0.98
C PRO A 36 -14.29 12.18 -1.09
N ARG A 37 -14.07 12.86 0.04
CA ARG A 37 -13.74 14.30 0.06
C ARG A 37 -12.43 14.62 -0.66
N ILE A 38 -11.43 13.74 -0.52
CA ILE A 38 -10.14 13.90 -1.20
C ILE A 38 -10.29 13.58 -2.68
N LYS A 39 -11.08 12.55 -3.04
CA LYS A 39 -11.40 12.24 -4.44
C LYS A 39 -12.03 13.44 -5.17
N GLU A 40 -12.93 14.19 -4.51
CA GLU A 40 -13.49 15.41 -5.09
C GLU A 40 -12.44 16.53 -5.22
N LYS A 41 -11.57 16.73 -4.23
CA LYS A 41 -10.44 17.68 -4.34
C LYS A 41 -9.50 17.33 -5.49
N LEU A 42 -9.21 16.04 -5.71
CA LEU A 42 -8.33 15.60 -6.80
C LEU A 42 -8.91 15.90 -8.18
N LYS A 43 -10.24 16.02 -8.33
CA LYS A 43 -10.88 16.37 -9.61
C LYS A 43 -10.68 17.83 -10.00
N THR A 44 -10.41 18.73 -9.05
CA THR A 44 -10.24 20.16 -9.35
C THR A 44 -8.91 20.45 -10.05
N SER A 45 -7.94 19.54 -9.96
CA SER A 45 -6.61 19.67 -10.57
C SER A 45 -6.42 18.63 -11.70
N PRO A 46 -6.31 19.06 -12.97
CA PRO A 46 -6.18 18.15 -14.11
C PRO A 46 -4.97 17.20 -14.01
N ASP A 47 -3.83 17.70 -13.52
CA ASP A 47 -2.61 16.90 -13.33
C ASP A 47 -2.84 15.77 -12.32
N LEU A 48 -3.39 16.08 -11.14
CA LEU A 48 -3.67 15.09 -10.11
C LEU A 48 -4.76 14.09 -10.53
N LEU A 49 -5.75 14.54 -11.29
CA LEU A 49 -6.78 13.66 -11.84
C LEU A 49 -6.17 12.62 -12.81
N SER A 50 -5.19 13.03 -13.63
CA SER A 50 -4.49 12.11 -14.54
C SER A 50 -3.73 11.03 -13.78
N VAL A 51 -3.04 11.41 -12.69
CA VAL A 51 -2.33 10.49 -11.81
C VAL A 51 -3.29 9.55 -11.09
N TYR A 52 -4.45 10.04 -10.66
CA TYR A 52 -5.48 9.21 -10.03
C TYR A 52 -6.08 8.19 -11.00
N LYS A 53 -6.34 8.57 -12.26
CA LYS A 53 -6.76 7.61 -13.31
C LYS A 53 -5.68 6.56 -13.57
N TYR A 54 -4.41 6.97 -13.62
CA TYR A 54 -3.29 6.04 -13.75
C TYR A 54 -3.20 5.08 -12.56
N LEU A 55 -3.42 5.56 -11.33
CA LEU A 55 -3.49 4.70 -10.15
C LEU A 55 -4.59 3.65 -10.25
N LYS A 56 -5.77 3.99 -10.79
CA LYS A 56 -6.84 3.01 -11.04
C LYS A 56 -6.40 1.90 -12.01
N LEU A 57 -5.68 2.26 -13.08
CA LEU A 57 -5.15 1.28 -14.04
C LEU A 57 -4.10 0.36 -13.40
N ILE A 58 -3.23 0.91 -12.55
CA ILE A 58 -2.27 0.10 -11.77
C ILE A 58 -3.02 -0.89 -10.88
N THR A 59 -3.99 -0.41 -10.10
CA THR A 59 -4.79 -1.26 -9.21
C THR A 59 -5.53 -2.36 -9.96
N LEU A 60 -6.11 -2.07 -11.12
CA LEU A 60 -6.75 -3.10 -11.95
C LEU A 60 -5.72 -4.13 -12.46
N SER A 61 -4.55 -3.66 -12.90
CA SER A 61 -3.48 -4.53 -13.37
C SER A 61 -2.94 -5.43 -12.25
N GLU A 62 -2.80 -4.90 -11.04
CA GLU A 62 -2.41 -5.68 -9.86
C GLU A 62 -3.45 -6.76 -9.56
N LEU A 63 -4.75 -6.44 -9.58
CA LEU A 63 -5.82 -7.41 -9.37
C LEU A 63 -5.72 -8.58 -10.37
N LEU A 64 -5.50 -8.27 -11.66
CA LEU A 64 -5.33 -9.28 -12.69
C LEU A 64 -4.09 -10.15 -12.47
N LEU A 65 -2.98 -9.54 -12.03
CA LEU A 65 -1.76 -10.29 -11.69
C LEU A 65 -1.92 -11.14 -10.44
N TYR A 66 -2.64 -10.70 -9.41
CA TYR A 66 -2.99 -11.54 -8.26
C TYR A 66 -3.83 -12.74 -8.70
N LEU A 67 -4.83 -12.52 -9.56
CA LEU A 67 -5.65 -13.62 -10.09
C LEU A 67 -4.80 -14.62 -10.89
N ALA A 68 -3.94 -14.11 -11.78
CA ALA A 68 -3.01 -14.93 -12.54
C ALA A 68 -2.05 -15.71 -11.62
N PHE A 69 -1.54 -15.08 -10.56
CA PHE A 69 -0.69 -15.72 -9.56
C PHE A 69 -1.40 -16.92 -8.91
N PHE A 70 -2.61 -16.72 -8.39
CA PHE A 70 -3.36 -17.81 -7.74
C PHE A 70 -3.68 -18.95 -8.70
N ILE A 71 -4.08 -18.65 -9.95
CA ILE A 71 -4.32 -19.67 -10.97
C ILE A 71 -3.04 -20.46 -11.26
N LEU A 72 -1.89 -19.79 -11.44
CA LEU A 72 -0.62 -20.44 -11.69
C LEU A 72 -0.16 -21.31 -10.51
N VAL A 73 -0.40 -20.89 -9.27
CA VAL A 73 -0.09 -21.71 -8.09
C VAL A 73 -0.93 -22.98 -8.07
N ILE A 74 -2.25 -22.87 -8.31
CA ILE A 74 -3.14 -24.05 -8.39
C ILE A 74 -2.69 -25.00 -9.50
N LEU A 75 -2.38 -24.47 -10.69
CA LEU A 75 -1.88 -25.26 -11.81
C LEU A 75 -0.53 -25.92 -11.50
N PHE A 76 0.39 -25.22 -10.82
CA PHE A 76 1.68 -25.78 -10.43
C PHE A 76 1.52 -26.98 -9.50
N PHE A 77 0.69 -26.87 -8.47
CA PHE A 77 0.45 -27.99 -7.56
C PHE A 77 -0.32 -29.15 -8.21
N SER A 78 -1.20 -28.86 -9.17
CA SER A 78 -2.01 -29.87 -9.86
C SER A 78 -1.22 -30.64 -10.93
N LEU A 79 -0.45 -29.93 -11.74
CA LEU A 79 0.25 -30.49 -12.92
C LEU A 79 1.74 -30.81 -12.65
N ARG A 80 2.32 -30.23 -11.59
CA ARG A 80 3.75 -30.36 -11.21
C ARG A 80 4.73 -30.03 -12.34
N GLN A 81 4.35 -29.09 -13.21
CA GLN A 81 5.18 -28.67 -14.33
C GLN A 81 6.17 -27.58 -13.91
N TRP A 82 7.46 -27.89 -13.94
CA TRP A 82 8.54 -26.95 -13.65
C TRP A 82 8.52 -25.65 -14.47
N PRO A 83 8.13 -25.64 -15.77
CA PRO A 83 8.01 -24.39 -16.52
C PRO A 83 7.06 -23.35 -15.90
N LEU A 84 6.06 -23.76 -15.10
CA LEU A 84 5.15 -22.82 -14.42
C LEU A 84 5.86 -21.93 -13.39
N VAL A 85 7.03 -22.34 -12.90
CA VAL A 85 7.85 -21.52 -12.00
C VAL A 85 8.34 -20.25 -12.69
N ILE A 86 8.64 -20.31 -13.98
CA ILE A 86 9.07 -19.13 -14.78
C ILE A 86 7.91 -18.13 -14.88
N PHE A 87 6.70 -18.61 -15.13
CA PHE A 87 5.51 -17.76 -15.18
C PHE A 87 5.19 -17.16 -13.80
N LEU A 88 5.31 -17.93 -12.72
CA LEU A 88 5.17 -17.41 -11.36
C LEU A 88 6.18 -16.32 -11.06
N ALA A 89 7.45 -16.50 -11.44
CA ALA A 89 8.49 -15.49 -11.27
C ALA A 89 8.19 -14.21 -12.08
N ALA A 90 7.72 -14.35 -13.32
CA ALA A 90 7.34 -13.22 -14.16
C ALA A 90 6.17 -12.41 -13.57
N VAL A 91 5.12 -13.10 -13.09
CA VAL A 91 3.98 -12.45 -12.42
C VAL A 91 4.43 -11.74 -11.14
N ASN A 92 5.30 -12.37 -10.37
CA ASN A 92 5.85 -11.79 -9.14
C ASN A 92 6.63 -10.49 -9.41
N LEU A 93 7.49 -10.51 -10.43
CA LEU A 93 8.25 -9.34 -10.86
C LEU A 93 7.32 -8.22 -11.37
N GLY A 94 6.23 -8.58 -12.07
CA GLY A 94 5.16 -7.66 -12.44
C GLY A 94 4.50 -7.00 -11.23
N LEU A 95 4.14 -7.77 -10.20
CA LEU A 95 3.55 -7.26 -8.95
C LEU A 95 4.51 -6.36 -8.18
N LEU A 96 5.81 -6.66 -8.16
CA LEU A 96 6.82 -5.78 -7.56
C LEU A 96 6.93 -4.46 -8.34
N PHE A 97 6.99 -4.52 -9.67
CA PHE A 97 7.07 -3.34 -10.51
C PHE A 97 5.84 -2.43 -10.37
N LEU A 98 4.64 -3.01 -10.39
CA LEU A 98 3.41 -2.24 -10.20
C LEU A 98 3.35 -1.59 -8.83
N SER A 99 3.76 -2.28 -7.76
CA SER A 99 3.77 -1.70 -6.42
C SER A 99 4.73 -0.51 -6.28
N LEU A 100 5.86 -0.49 -7.00
CA LEU A 100 6.75 0.68 -7.05
C LEU A 100 6.08 1.87 -7.75
N LYS A 101 5.34 1.61 -8.84
CA LYS A 101 4.57 2.64 -9.56
C LYS A 101 3.41 3.16 -8.71
N GLU A 102 2.72 2.26 -8.01
CA GLU A 102 1.63 2.55 -7.08
C GLU A 102 2.09 3.51 -5.98
N LYS A 103 3.17 3.15 -5.26
CA LYS A 103 3.82 4.00 -4.25
C LYS A 103 4.18 5.37 -4.78
N THR A 104 4.71 5.44 -6.01
CA THR A 104 5.08 6.72 -6.63
C THR A 104 3.85 7.58 -6.96
N ALA A 105 2.78 6.97 -7.46
CA ALA A 105 1.53 7.66 -7.73
C ALA A 105 0.87 8.16 -6.43
N ILE A 106 0.86 7.35 -5.38
CA ILE A 106 0.33 7.71 -4.06
C ILE A 106 1.15 8.83 -3.42
N ALA A 107 2.47 8.81 -3.52
CA ALA A 107 3.31 9.91 -3.07
C ALA A 107 2.97 11.21 -3.80
N ARG A 108 2.83 11.17 -5.13
CA ARG A 108 2.49 12.36 -5.93
C ARG A 108 1.10 12.90 -5.59
N LEU A 109 0.11 12.04 -5.44
CA LEU A 109 -1.25 12.43 -5.05
C LEU A 109 -1.28 12.97 -3.62
N GLY A 110 -0.60 12.32 -2.68
CA GLY A 110 -0.50 12.75 -1.29
C GLY A 110 0.11 14.15 -1.18
N ILE A 111 1.26 14.37 -1.83
CA ILE A 111 1.89 15.70 -1.89
C ILE A 111 0.95 16.71 -2.53
N GLY A 112 0.32 16.36 -3.66
CA GLY A 112 -0.63 17.25 -4.34
C GLY A 112 -1.74 17.73 -3.42
N VAL A 113 -2.33 16.84 -2.63
CA VAL A 113 -3.34 17.17 -1.62
C VAL A 113 -2.76 18.07 -0.53
N LEU A 114 -1.58 17.76 0.00
CA LEU A 114 -0.94 18.58 1.04
C LEU A 114 -0.65 20.00 0.55
N THR A 115 -0.15 20.16 -0.68
CA THR A 115 0.18 21.47 -1.26
C THR A 115 -1.05 22.31 -1.61
N GLN A 116 -2.23 21.70 -1.72
CA GLN A 116 -3.49 22.43 -1.86
C GLN A 116 -4.00 22.98 -0.52
N ASP A 117 -3.74 22.26 0.57
CA ASP A 117 -4.29 22.58 1.89
C ASP A 117 -3.32 23.40 2.76
N TYR A 118 -2.02 23.32 2.50
CA TYR A 118 -0.97 23.97 3.29
C TYR A 118 0.09 24.65 2.44
N SER A 119 0.60 25.79 2.91
CA SER A 119 1.80 26.40 2.34
C SER A 119 3.05 25.60 2.70
N ALA A 120 4.12 25.75 1.91
CA ALA A 120 5.40 25.08 2.19
C ALA A 120 5.96 25.43 3.59
N GLU A 121 5.74 26.67 4.04
CA GLU A 121 6.13 27.14 5.37
C GLU A 121 5.35 26.44 6.49
N GLN A 122 4.04 26.24 6.30
CA GLN A 122 3.21 25.51 7.25
C GLN A 122 3.63 24.04 7.35
N ILE A 123 3.91 23.40 6.21
CA ILE A 123 4.41 22.03 6.18
C ILE A 123 5.75 21.93 6.93
N ALA A 124 6.65 22.89 6.73
CA ALA A 124 7.96 22.90 7.39
C ALA A 124 7.90 22.98 8.93
N GLN A 125 6.80 23.50 9.47
CA GLN A 125 6.57 23.65 10.91
C GLN A 125 5.85 22.45 11.54
N MET A 126 5.29 21.57 10.72
CA MET A 126 4.55 20.40 11.19
C MET A 126 5.37 19.12 11.03
N THR A 127 5.14 18.17 11.91
CA THR A 127 5.61 16.79 11.73
C THR A 127 4.64 16.01 10.84
N LEU A 128 5.14 14.98 10.17
CA LEU A 128 4.30 14.05 9.40
C LEU A 128 3.15 13.49 10.25
N PHE A 129 3.45 13.16 11.51
CA PHE A 129 2.46 12.72 12.49
C PHE A 129 1.33 13.74 12.69
N GLN A 130 1.68 15.01 12.92
CA GLN A 130 0.69 16.08 13.12
C GLN A 130 -0.17 16.28 11.88
N ILE A 131 0.42 16.24 10.69
CA ILE A 131 -0.32 16.32 9.43
C ILE A 131 -1.33 15.16 9.33
N CYS A 132 -0.88 13.93 9.57
CA CYS A 132 -1.74 12.75 9.55
C CYS A 132 -2.87 12.83 10.59
N GLU A 133 -2.57 13.30 11.79
CA GLU A 133 -3.55 13.46 12.88
C GLU A 133 -4.63 14.50 12.54
N ILE A 134 -4.24 15.63 11.92
CA ILE A 134 -5.19 16.66 11.48
C ILE A 134 -6.15 16.08 10.44
N TYR A 135 -5.65 15.39 9.42
CA TYR A 135 -6.50 14.76 8.41
C TYR A 135 -7.36 13.63 8.99
N SER A 136 -6.81 12.84 9.91
CA SER A 136 -7.54 11.78 10.62
C SER A 136 -8.79 12.35 11.29
N ARG A 137 -8.65 13.45 12.04
CA ARG A 137 -9.78 14.12 12.70
C ARG A 137 -10.75 14.77 11.70
N GLN A 138 -10.24 15.44 10.66
CA GLN A 138 -11.08 16.15 9.69
C GLN A 138 -11.90 15.22 8.79
N LEU A 139 -11.34 14.07 8.44
CA LEU A 139 -11.93 13.11 7.51
C LEU A 139 -12.49 11.87 8.21
N ASN A 140 -12.35 11.77 9.53
CA ASN A 140 -12.72 10.61 10.33
C ASN A 140 -12.13 9.30 9.77
N ILE A 141 -10.85 9.36 9.39
CA ILE A 141 -10.05 8.19 8.98
C ILE A 141 -9.14 7.78 10.15
N PRO A 142 -8.69 6.52 10.24
CA PRO A 142 -7.78 6.08 11.29
C PRO A 142 -6.53 6.97 11.39
N SER A 143 -6.02 7.18 12.60
CA SER A 143 -4.75 7.87 12.79
C SER A 143 -3.60 7.04 12.20
N LEU A 144 -2.43 7.66 12.07
CA LEU A 144 -1.23 6.92 11.65
C LEU A 144 -0.88 5.83 12.67
N VAL A 145 -1.06 6.08 13.98
CA VAL A 145 -0.81 5.10 15.05
C VAL A 145 -1.80 3.94 14.96
N ASP A 146 -3.09 4.24 14.78
CA ASP A 146 -4.11 3.20 14.65
C ASP A 146 -3.85 2.33 13.42
N THR A 147 -3.38 2.95 12.34
CA THR A 147 -3.00 2.24 11.11
C THR A 147 -1.82 1.30 11.34
N VAL A 148 -0.77 1.76 12.04
CA VAL A 148 0.36 0.91 12.44
C VAL A 148 -0.12 -0.26 13.29
N PHE A 149 -0.91 0.02 14.33
CA PHE A 149 -1.42 -1.00 15.25
C PHE A 149 -2.29 -2.04 14.54
N ALA A 150 -3.22 -1.60 13.69
CA ALA A 150 -4.11 -2.50 12.95
C ALA A 150 -3.35 -3.37 11.94
N LEU A 151 -2.35 -2.81 11.26
CA LEU A 151 -1.49 -3.57 10.36
C LEU A 151 -0.70 -4.61 11.13
N ASP A 152 -0.03 -4.24 12.22
CA ASP A 152 0.73 -5.17 13.06
C ASP A 152 -0.13 -6.30 13.63
N ASP A 153 -1.33 -5.99 14.12
CA ASP A 153 -2.26 -7.00 14.65
C ASP A 153 -2.74 -7.96 13.54
N THR A 154 -3.04 -7.44 12.36
CA THR A 154 -3.42 -8.25 11.20
C THR A 154 -2.27 -9.17 10.75
N LEU A 155 -1.05 -8.64 10.67
CA LEU A 155 0.15 -9.41 10.33
C LEU A 155 0.39 -10.54 11.33
N LYS A 156 0.33 -10.25 12.64
CA LYS A 156 0.49 -11.25 13.71
C LYS A 156 -0.55 -12.35 13.59
N LYS A 157 -1.83 -12.00 13.42
CA LYS A 157 -2.92 -12.99 13.27
C LYS A 157 -2.68 -13.91 12.07
N ILE A 158 -2.30 -13.36 10.92
CA ILE A 158 -2.06 -14.15 9.71
C ILE A 158 -0.85 -15.07 9.87
N LEU A 159 0.24 -14.61 10.49
CA LEU A 159 1.41 -15.43 10.78
C LEU A 159 1.07 -16.60 11.72
N ILE A 160 0.31 -16.33 12.78
CA ILE A 160 -0.15 -17.36 13.73
C ILE A 160 -1.01 -18.39 13.01
N TRP A 161 -1.99 -17.96 12.21
CA TRP A 161 -2.84 -18.88 11.44
C TRP A 161 -2.04 -19.72 10.43
N THR A 162 -1.08 -19.11 9.74
CA THR A 162 -0.20 -19.81 8.79
C THR A 162 0.63 -20.88 9.50
N TYR A 163 1.19 -20.56 10.67
CA TYR A 163 1.93 -21.50 11.50
C TYR A 163 1.05 -22.65 11.97
N ILE A 164 -0.15 -22.36 12.48
CA ILE A 164 -1.11 -23.37 12.94
C ILE A 164 -1.46 -24.33 11.79
N LEU A 165 -1.80 -23.79 10.62
CA LEU A 165 -2.14 -24.58 9.43
C LEU A 165 -1.00 -25.48 8.97
N THR A 166 0.23 -24.95 8.96
CA THR A 166 1.41 -25.65 8.42
C THR A 166 1.92 -26.73 9.38
N VAL A 167 1.84 -26.50 10.70
CA VAL A 167 2.42 -27.40 11.72
C VAL A 167 1.42 -28.42 12.24
N PHE A 168 0.15 -28.03 12.43
CA PHE A 168 -0.81 -28.86 13.17
C PHE A 168 -1.88 -29.51 12.31
N ILE A 169 -2.22 -28.93 11.15
CA ILE A 169 -3.41 -29.34 10.38
C ILE A 169 -3.06 -30.31 9.24
N TYR A 170 -1.89 -30.19 8.62
CA TYR A 170 -1.56 -31.00 7.45
C TYR A 170 -0.10 -31.50 7.50
N PRO A 171 0.16 -32.80 7.32
CA PRO A 171 1.53 -33.32 7.24
C PRO A 171 2.13 -32.95 5.88
N LEU A 172 2.56 -31.70 5.74
CA LEU A 172 3.17 -31.17 4.54
C LEU A 172 4.62 -31.65 4.42
N ASN A 173 5.03 -32.02 3.21
CA ASN A 173 6.45 -32.21 2.91
C ASN A 173 7.16 -30.83 2.79
N SER A 174 8.49 -30.82 2.80
CA SER A 174 9.29 -29.57 2.84
C SER A 174 8.95 -28.60 1.70
N TRP A 175 8.61 -29.11 0.50
CA TRP A 175 8.21 -28.30 -0.64
C TRP A 175 6.81 -27.68 -0.48
N GLN A 176 5.88 -28.42 0.12
CA GLN A 176 4.55 -27.92 0.44
C GLN A 176 4.57 -26.88 1.55
N VAL A 177 5.48 -27.01 2.53
CA VAL A 177 5.73 -25.97 3.56
C VAL A 177 6.25 -24.68 2.92
N LEU A 178 7.22 -24.78 2.01
CA LEU A 178 7.71 -23.60 1.28
C LEU A 178 6.57 -22.95 0.48
N GLY A 179 5.76 -23.76 -0.20
CA GLY A 179 4.61 -23.31 -0.95
C GLY A 179 3.55 -22.62 -0.10
N SER A 180 3.24 -23.14 1.09
CA SER A 180 2.27 -22.54 2.01
C SER A 180 2.76 -21.19 2.56
N LEU A 181 4.06 -21.07 2.84
CA LEU A 181 4.68 -19.80 3.25
C LEU A 181 4.62 -18.75 2.13
N VAL A 182 4.92 -19.14 0.89
CA VAL A 182 4.80 -18.23 -0.27
C VAL A 182 3.33 -17.83 -0.48
N LEU A 183 2.40 -18.79 -0.45
CA LEU A 183 0.98 -18.52 -0.66
C LEU A 183 0.42 -17.61 0.44
N SER A 184 0.74 -17.87 1.70
CA SER A 184 0.29 -17.05 2.83
C SER A 184 0.82 -15.63 2.76
N TYR A 185 2.09 -15.43 2.39
CA TYR A 185 2.64 -14.09 2.15
C TYR A 185 1.87 -13.32 1.06
N TRP A 186 1.59 -13.97 -0.08
CA TRP A 186 0.86 -13.33 -1.17
C TRP A 186 -0.62 -13.10 -0.85
N LEU A 187 -1.26 -14.04 -0.15
CA LEU A 187 -2.62 -13.91 0.33
C LEU A 187 -2.74 -12.76 1.33
N MET A 188 -1.76 -12.62 2.24
CA MET A 188 -1.67 -11.53 3.19
C MET A 188 -1.60 -10.19 2.47
N ARG A 189 -0.68 -10.06 1.52
CA ARG A 189 -0.53 -8.82 0.72
C ARG A 189 -1.80 -8.49 -0.05
N TRP A 190 -2.49 -9.50 -0.57
CA TRP A 190 -3.77 -9.33 -1.25
C TRP A 190 -4.87 -8.85 -0.30
N ILE A 191 -5.03 -9.48 0.88
CA ILE A 191 -6.04 -9.10 1.90
C ILE A 191 -5.83 -7.65 2.36
N LEU A 192 -4.59 -7.29 2.70
CA LEU A 192 -4.25 -5.93 3.14
C LEU A 192 -4.56 -4.88 2.07
N ASN A 193 -4.44 -5.25 0.79
CA ASN A 193 -4.71 -4.35 -0.33
C ASN A 193 -6.18 -4.37 -0.81
N LEU A 194 -6.97 -5.37 -0.43
CA LEU A 194 -8.31 -5.63 -0.96
C LEU A 194 -9.28 -4.46 -0.70
N GLY A 195 -9.23 -3.87 0.51
CA GLY A 195 -10.02 -2.70 0.85
C GLY A 195 -9.69 -1.51 -0.08
N TYR A 196 -8.41 -1.25 -0.29
CA TYR A 196 -7.96 -0.19 -1.19
C TYR A 196 -8.37 -0.45 -2.64
N PHE A 197 -8.28 -1.70 -3.11
CA PHE A 197 -8.69 -2.09 -4.44
C PHE A 197 -10.17 -1.81 -4.68
N TYR A 198 -11.03 -2.23 -3.75
CA TYR A 198 -12.47 -2.01 -3.84
C TYR A 198 -12.82 -0.52 -3.96
N TYR A 199 -12.27 0.31 -3.06
CA TYR A 199 -12.63 1.72 -3.03
C TYR A 199 -11.96 2.58 -4.12
N ARG A 200 -10.80 2.17 -4.67
CA ARG A 200 -10.16 2.87 -5.80
C ARG A 200 -10.85 2.58 -7.12
N ILE A 201 -11.35 1.37 -7.33
CA ILE A 201 -12.02 1.01 -8.58
C ILE A 201 -13.38 1.70 -8.68
N ARG A 202 -14.12 1.81 -7.57
CA ARG A 202 -15.36 2.59 -7.44
C ARG A 202 -15.16 4.11 -7.68
#